data_AF-M5S0S7-F1
#
_entry.id   AF-M5S0S7-F1
#
_cell.length_a   1.000
_cell.length_b   1.000
_cell.length_c   1.000
_cell.angle_alpha   90.00
_cell.angle_beta   90.00
_cell.angle_gamma   90.00
#
_symmetry.space_group_name_H-M   'P 1'
#
loop_
_entity.id
_entity.type
_entity.pdbx_description
1 polymer ?
#
loop_
_entity_poly.entity_id
_entity_poly.type
_entity_poly.pdbx_seq_one_letter_code
_entity_poly.pdbx_strand_id
1 'polypeptide(L)'
;MRIKRPTAVEVARAKAALAKFVDTTDAETRAVLKEFPTLVEVRVPRPNSAIVPGLAPFFRQKHQQNVAVAKQGKAKILFMGDSITDFWRNDNGPFAGKKVFEESFGKWNVANFGIAGYTTQGVLYRLQNGEGEGINPKAIMLMIGTNNTGRNTAPEIAEGIGAIVLDMQKRFIDSKILLHAVFPRGKADDPVRGKIAEINKAISRLHDGDRIHYLDIGEKFLDEDGNIPPDVMVDSLHPSQKGYEIWAKAVKQPLENLMRDR
;
A
#
# COMPACT_ATOMS: atom_id res chain seq x y z
N MET A 1 0.15 12.66 2.50
CA MET A 1 -0.99 13.33 1.84
C MET A 1 -2.25 13.01 2.63
N ARG A 2 -3.04 14.01 3.04
CA ARG A 2 -4.30 13.81 3.77
C ARG A 2 -5.44 14.26 2.88
N ILE A 3 -6.46 13.42 2.70
CA ILE A 3 -7.67 13.80 1.97
C ILE A 3 -8.36 14.87 2.80
N LYS A 4 -8.51 16.08 2.23
CA LYS A 4 -9.27 17.15 2.88
C LYS A 4 -10.72 16.71 3.02
N ARG A 5 -11.27 16.88 4.22
CA ARG A 5 -12.65 16.56 4.54
C ARG A 5 -13.34 17.83 5.03
N PRO A 6 -14.60 18.08 4.62
CA PRO A 6 -15.34 19.22 5.15
C PRO A 6 -15.59 19.04 6.64
N THR A 7 -15.56 20.13 7.37
CA THR A 7 -15.96 20.21 8.78
C THR A 7 -17.46 20.02 8.92
N ALA A 8 -17.93 19.67 10.12
CA ALA A 8 -19.36 19.56 10.41
C ALA A 8 -20.12 20.87 10.10
N VAL A 9 -19.49 22.02 10.32
CA VAL A 9 -20.03 23.35 10.03
C VAL A 9 -20.18 23.56 8.52
N GLU A 10 -19.17 23.22 7.72
CA GLU A 10 -19.23 23.33 6.26
C GLU A 10 -20.30 22.40 5.67
N VAL A 11 -20.43 21.17 6.19
CA VAL A 11 -21.50 20.24 5.79
C VAL A 11 -22.87 20.79 6.15
N ALA A 12 -23.05 21.32 7.36
CA ALA A 12 -24.32 21.92 7.79
C ALA A 12 -24.69 23.12 6.91
N ARG A 13 -23.72 23.98 6.59
CA ARG A 13 -23.91 25.10 5.67
C ARG A 13 -24.34 24.65 4.27
N ALA A 14 -23.66 23.64 3.72
CA ALA A 14 -24.03 23.09 2.41
C ALA A 14 -25.44 22.49 2.42
N LYS A 15 -25.83 21.79 3.49
CA LYS A 15 -27.18 21.23 3.64
C LYS A 15 -28.26 22.32 3.70
N ALA A 16 -28.01 23.38 4.45
CA ALA A 16 -28.92 24.53 4.52
C ALA A 16 -29.06 25.23 3.16
N ALA A 17 -27.95 25.39 2.42
CA ALA A 17 -27.98 25.94 1.07
C ALA A 17 -28.76 25.05 0.09
N LEU A 18 -28.59 23.74 0.17
CA LEU A 18 -29.35 22.79 -0.64
C LEU A 18 -30.85 22.83 -0.33
N ALA A 19 -31.23 22.89 0.95
CA ALA A 19 -32.63 23.04 1.34
C ALA A 19 -33.26 24.31 0.73
N LYS A 20 -32.56 25.44 0.83
CA LYS A 20 -33.00 26.70 0.21
C LYS A 20 -33.12 26.57 -1.31
N PHE A 21 -32.17 25.90 -1.96
CA PHE A 21 -32.24 25.65 -3.40
C PHE A 21 -33.51 24.90 -3.78
N VAL A 22 -33.80 23.78 -3.10
CA VAL A 22 -35.02 22.97 -3.33
C VAL A 22 -36.29 23.79 -3.10
N ASP A 23 -36.32 24.65 -2.08
CA ASP A 23 -37.46 25.51 -1.80
C ASP A 23 -37.68 26.60 -2.87
N THR A 24 -36.64 26.97 -3.60
CA THR A 24 -36.70 27.98 -4.67
C THR A 24 -36.96 27.43 -6.07
N THR A 25 -36.96 26.10 -6.27
CA THR A 25 -37.29 25.51 -7.58
C THR A 25 -38.78 25.66 -7.89
N ASP A 26 -39.15 25.47 -9.16
CA ASP A 26 -40.54 25.35 -9.59
C ASP A 26 -41.25 24.17 -8.91
N ALA A 27 -42.58 24.15 -8.99
CA ALA A 27 -43.42 23.20 -8.27
C ALA A 27 -43.20 21.74 -8.71
N GLU A 28 -42.98 21.49 -10.00
CA GLU A 28 -42.77 20.15 -10.54
C GLU A 28 -41.42 19.60 -10.08
N THR A 29 -40.34 20.38 -10.25
CA THR A 29 -39.00 20.02 -9.75
C THR A 29 -39.00 19.80 -8.24
N ARG A 30 -39.69 20.66 -7.48
CA ARG A 30 -39.76 20.52 -6.02
C ARG A 30 -40.49 19.25 -5.61
N ALA A 31 -41.57 18.88 -6.30
CA ALA A 31 -42.30 17.64 -6.05
C ALA A 31 -41.39 16.43 -6.27
N VAL A 32 -40.67 16.40 -7.40
CA VAL A 32 -39.71 15.33 -7.72
C VAL A 32 -38.59 15.25 -6.68
N LEU A 33 -37.97 16.38 -6.29
CA LEU A 33 -36.89 16.39 -5.29
C LEU A 33 -37.38 16.06 -3.87
N LYS A 34 -38.66 16.29 -3.56
CA LYS A 34 -39.27 15.84 -2.29
C LYS A 34 -39.56 14.35 -2.29
N GLU A 35 -40.01 13.80 -3.41
CA GLU A 35 -40.25 12.37 -3.57
C GLU A 35 -38.94 11.58 -3.60
N PHE A 36 -37.90 12.12 -4.25
CA PHE A 36 -36.59 11.49 -4.43
C PHE A 36 -35.45 12.41 -3.93
N PRO A 37 -35.28 12.58 -2.60
CA PRO A 37 -34.30 13.51 -2.02
C PRO A 37 -32.85 13.13 -2.30
N THR A 38 -32.58 11.91 -2.79
CA THR A 38 -31.23 11.45 -3.16
C THR A 38 -30.79 11.88 -4.56
N LEU A 39 -31.70 12.46 -5.38
CA LEU A 39 -31.36 12.99 -6.70
C LEU A 39 -30.38 14.16 -6.61
N VAL A 40 -30.51 14.98 -5.55
CA VAL A 40 -29.57 16.07 -5.24
C VAL A 40 -29.31 16.04 -3.74
N GLU A 41 -28.09 15.69 -3.33
CA GLU A 41 -27.72 15.59 -1.92
C GLU A 41 -26.33 16.14 -1.65
N VAL A 42 -26.11 16.65 -0.43
CA VAL A 42 -24.78 16.97 0.06
C VAL A 42 -24.07 15.68 0.45
N ARG A 43 -23.20 15.17 -0.43
CA ARG A 43 -22.38 13.99 -0.16
C ARG A 43 -21.13 14.35 0.64
N VAL A 44 -21.05 13.84 1.87
CA VAL A 44 -19.80 13.87 2.64
C VAL A 44 -18.97 12.65 2.27
N PRO A 45 -17.68 12.81 1.90
CA PRO A 45 -16.82 11.67 1.63
C PRO A 45 -16.79 10.71 2.83
N ARG A 46 -17.10 9.44 2.59
CA ARG A 46 -17.02 8.38 3.61
C ARG A 46 -15.65 8.37 4.29
N PRO A 47 -15.54 7.93 5.56
CA PRO A 47 -14.23 7.66 6.17
C PRO A 47 -13.38 6.76 5.27
N ASN A 48 -12.10 7.08 5.12
CA ASN A 48 -11.20 6.31 4.29
C ASN A 48 -10.86 5.02 5.05
N SER A 49 -11.44 3.90 4.64
CA SER A 49 -11.19 2.60 5.29
C SER A 49 -9.72 2.15 5.16
N ALA A 50 -8.96 2.68 4.20
CA ALA A 50 -7.55 2.36 3.99
C ALA A 50 -6.63 2.88 5.12
N ILE A 51 -7.13 3.76 6.00
CA ILE A 51 -6.41 4.27 7.19
C ILE A 51 -6.99 3.81 8.53
N VAL A 52 -8.04 2.98 8.53
CA VAL A 52 -8.72 2.55 9.78
C VAL A 52 -8.14 1.20 10.20
N PRO A 53 -7.23 1.13 11.19
CA PRO A 53 -6.52 -0.10 11.52
C PRO A 53 -7.47 -1.27 11.78
N GLY A 54 -7.23 -2.41 11.12
CA GLY A 54 -8.06 -3.59 11.30
C GLY A 54 -7.33 -4.88 10.96
N LEU A 55 -7.52 -5.90 11.79
CA LEU A 55 -6.97 -7.24 11.60
C LEU A 55 -8.09 -8.23 11.28
N ALA A 56 -8.04 -8.84 10.10
CA ALA A 56 -8.97 -9.92 9.79
C ALA A 56 -8.62 -11.17 10.61
N PRO A 57 -9.62 -11.91 11.16
CA PRO A 57 -9.37 -13.00 12.11
C PRO A 57 -8.40 -14.09 11.63
N PHE A 58 -8.44 -14.40 10.33
CA PHE A 58 -7.60 -15.42 9.69
C PHE A 58 -6.11 -15.06 9.63
N PHE A 59 -5.76 -13.79 9.88
CA PHE A 59 -4.38 -13.33 9.89
C PHE A 59 -3.75 -13.25 11.28
N ARG A 60 -4.51 -13.54 12.35
CA ARG A 60 -4.02 -13.44 13.73
C ARG A 60 -2.78 -14.30 13.98
N GLN A 61 -2.77 -15.53 13.47
CA GLN A 61 -1.63 -16.42 13.66
C GLN A 61 -0.36 -15.88 12.99
N LYS A 62 -0.46 -15.46 11.71
CA LYS A 62 0.67 -14.89 10.97
C LYS A 62 1.20 -13.60 11.62
N HIS A 63 0.29 -12.77 12.11
CA HIS A 63 0.64 -11.57 12.89
C HIS A 63 1.45 -11.94 14.14
N GLN A 64 1.00 -12.90 14.94
CA GLN A 64 1.74 -13.33 16.15
C GLN A 64 3.12 -13.92 15.83
N GLN A 65 3.27 -14.63 14.70
CA GLN A 65 4.58 -15.10 14.23
C GLN A 65 5.53 -13.93 13.91
N ASN A 66 5.03 -12.91 13.22
CA ASN A 66 5.83 -11.70 12.93
C ASN A 66 6.19 -10.95 14.22
N VAL A 67 5.26 -10.82 15.18
CA VAL A 67 5.54 -10.23 16.51
C VAL A 67 6.65 -10.99 17.24
N ALA A 68 6.62 -12.32 17.20
CA ALA A 68 7.67 -13.14 17.81
C ALA A 68 9.04 -12.91 17.15
N VAL A 69 9.09 -12.70 15.83
CA VAL A 69 10.33 -12.32 15.11
C VAL A 69 10.77 -10.90 15.49
N ALA A 70 9.84 -9.94 15.56
CA ALA A 70 10.14 -8.56 15.94
C ALA A 70 10.79 -8.49 17.33
N LYS A 71 10.25 -9.23 18.31
CA LYS A 71 10.78 -9.32 19.68
C LYS A 71 12.21 -9.86 19.79
N GLN A 72 12.70 -10.57 18.77
CA GLN A 72 14.10 -11.01 18.77
C GLN A 72 15.07 -9.84 18.52
N GLY A 73 14.62 -8.76 17.87
CA GLY A 73 15.39 -7.54 17.65
C GLY A 73 16.61 -7.69 16.73
N LYS A 74 16.75 -8.83 16.05
CA LYS A 74 17.98 -9.14 15.29
C LYS A 74 17.99 -8.58 13.86
N ALA A 75 16.81 -8.23 13.33
CA ALA A 75 16.66 -7.97 11.90
C ALA A 75 17.20 -6.60 11.51
N LYS A 76 18.09 -6.57 10.49
CA LYS A 76 18.67 -5.31 10.00
C LYS A 76 17.86 -4.69 8.88
N ILE A 77 17.06 -5.50 8.18
CA ILE A 77 16.12 -5.04 7.16
C ILE A 77 14.74 -5.61 7.48
N LEU A 78 13.72 -4.77 7.31
CA LEU A 78 12.32 -5.18 7.38
C LEU A 78 11.70 -5.14 5.99
N PHE A 79 11.19 -6.27 5.51
CA PHE A 79 10.30 -6.31 4.35
C PHE A 79 8.86 -6.26 4.82
N MET A 80 8.10 -5.24 4.43
CA MET A 80 6.70 -5.06 4.82
C MET A 80 5.83 -4.99 3.56
N GLY A 81 4.73 -5.75 3.55
CA GLY A 81 3.81 -5.72 2.42
C GLY A 81 2.70 -6.77 2.46
N ASP A 82 2.22 -7.12 1.26
CA ASP A 82 1.17 -8.11 1.01
C ASP A 82 1.73 -9.46 0.53
N SER A 83 0.99 -10.19 -0.33
CA SER A 83 1.38 -11.49 -0.88
C SER A 83 2.66 -11.43 -1.69
N ILE A 84 2.87 -10.36 -2.44
CA ILE A 84 4.05 -10.19 -3.28
C ILE A 84 5.30 -10.12 -2.39
N THR A 85 5.20 -9.52 -1.20
CA THR A 85 6.26 -9.54 -0.20
C THR A 85 6.32 -10.86 0.57
N ASP A 86 5.18 -11.44 0.95
CA ASP A 86 5.09 -12.70 1.70
C ASP A 86 5.80 -13.86 0.98
N PHE A 87 5.59 -13.95 -0.34
CA PHE A 87 6.01 -15.07 -1.18
C PHE A 87 7.52 -15.09 -1.51
N TRP A 88 8.29 -14.07 -1.07
CA TRP A 88 9.75 -14.21 -0.93
C TRP A 88 10.14 -15.39 -0.01
N ARG A 89 9.21 -15.93 0.79
CA ARG A 89 9.42 -17.13 1.63
C ARG A 89 9.10 -18.45 0.94
N ASN A 90 8.45 -18.43 -0.22
CA ASN A 90 8.04 -19.65 -0.89
C ASN A 90 9.27 -20.33 -1.50
N ASP A 91 9.49 -21.58 -1.09
CA ASP A 91 10.60 -22.41 -1.54
C ASP A 91 10.37 -22.96 -2.95
N ASN A 92 9.13 -23.36 -3.25
CA ASN A 92 8.73 -24.07 -4.46
C ASN A 92 7.40 -23.54 -5.01
N GLY A 93 7.06 -23.98 -6.22
CA GLY A 93 5.80 -23.64 -6.90
C GLY A 93 5.89 -22.41 -7.79
N PRO A 94 4.75 -21.96 -8.36
CA PRO A 94 4.73 -20.88 -9.35
C PRO A 94 5.18 -19.52 -8.80
N PHE A 95 5.09 -19.32 -7.48
CA PHE A 95 5.43 -18.06 -6.80
C PHE A 95 6.66 -18.20 -5.88
N ALA A 96 7.66 -18.99 -6.29
CA ALA A 96 8.83 -19.30 -5.48
C ALA A 96 9.86 -18.14 -5.49
N GLY A 97 10.00 -17.44 -4.35
CA GLY A 97 10.97 -16.35 -4.18
C GLY A 97 12.14 -16.66 -3.24
N LYS A 98 12.10 -17.76 -2.48
CA LYS A 98 13.04 -18.01 -1.37
C LYS A 98 14.50 -18.15 -1.82
N LYS A 99 14.75 -18.89 -2.90
CA LYS A 99 16.11 -19.04 -3.44
C LYS A 99 16.72 -17.68 -3.80
N VAL A 100 15.98 -16.87 -4.54
CA VAL A 100 16.39 -15.51 -4.94
C VAL A 100 16.61 -14.63 -3.71
N PHE A 101 15.74 -14.75 -2.71
CA PHE A 101 15.86 -14.03 -1.44
C PHE A 101 17.14 -14.39 -0.69
N GLU A 102 17.47 -15.67 -0.55
CA GLU A 102 18.66 -16.13 0.16
C GLU A 102 19.95 -15.65 -0.53
N GLU A 103 20.01 -15.78 -1.85
CA GLU A 103 21.14 -15.32 -2.67
C GLU A 103 21.33 -13.80 -2.62
N SER A 104 20.23 -13.04 -2.57
CA SER A 104 20.26 -11.57 -2.66
C SER A 104 20.39 -10.88 -1.30
N PHE A 105 19.71 -11.42 -0.29
CA PHE A 105 19.44 -10.74 0.99
C PHE A 105 19.85 -11.55 2.22
N GLY A 106 20.24 -12.82 2.07
CA GLY A 106 20.51 -13.73 3.20
C GLY A 106 21.54 -13.20 4.21
N LYS A 107 22.48 -12.35 3.77
CA LYS A 107 23.51 -11.73 4.61
C LYS A 107 22.98 -10.64 5.57
N TRP A 108 21.75 -10.14 5.40
CA TRP A 108 21.24 -8.97 6.13
C TRP A 108 20.28 -9.27 7.27
N ASN A 109 20.02 -10.55 7.57
CA ASN A 109 19.04 -10.96 8.57
C ASN A 109 17.72 -10.21 8.39
N VAL A 110 17.03 -10.49 7.28
CA VAL A 110 15.82 -9.75 6.90
C VAL A 110 14.61 -10.35 7.62
N ALA A 111 13.82 -9.51 8.30
CA ALA A 111 12.49 -9.87 8.77
C ALA A 111 11.49 -9.65 7.63
N ASN A 112 10.83 -10.71 7.17
CA ASN A 112 9.75 -10.60 6.19
C ASN A 112 8.39 -10.59 6.89
N PHE A 113 7.77 -9.40 6.97
CA PHE A 113 6.43 -9.18 7.51
C PHE A 113 5.40 -8.93 6.40
N GLY A 114 5.62 -9.48 5.21
CA GLY A 114 4.57 -9.65 4.20
C GLY A 114 3.48 -10.59 4.71
N ILE A 115 2.22 -10.30 4.37
CA ILE A 115 1.11 -11.24 4.59
C ILE A 115 0.18 -11.23 3.37
N ALA A 116 -0.05 -12.39 2.77
CA ALA A 116 -0.91 -12.52 1.60
C ALA A 116 -2.29 -11.89 1.78
N GLY A 117 -2.72 -11.10 0.80
CA GLY A 117 -4.02 -10.40 0.82
C GLY A 117 -4.11 -9.16 1.71
N TYR A 118 -3.01 -8.73 2.36
CA TYR A 118 -3.05 -7.54 3.20
C TYR A 118 -3.30 -6.26 2.44
N THR A 119 -3.91 -5.34 3.17
CA THR A 119 -4.27 -3.99 2.75
C THR A 119 -3.55 -2.98 3.66
N THR A 120 -3.55 -1.70 3.28
CA THR A 120 -2.86 -0.64 4.03
C THR A 120 -3.28 -0.58 5.50
N GLN A 121 -4.58 -0.68 5.77
CA GLN A 121 -5.11 -0.65 7.12
C GLN A 121 -4.73 -1.86 7.97
N GLY A 122 -4.48 -3.01 7.34
CA GLY A 122 -3.95 -4.18 8.02
C GLY A 122 -2.50 -3.95 8.46
N VAL A 123 -1.68 -3.35 7.60
CA VAL A 123 -0.29 -3.00 7.96
C VAL A 123 -0.27 -2.01 9.12
N LEU A 124 -1.12 -0.98 9.09
CA LEU A 124 -1.24 -0.02 10.20
C LEU A 124 -1.57 -0.71 11.52
N TYR A 125 -2.55 -1.61 11.52
CA TYR A 125 -2.88 -2.39 12.71
C TYR A 125 -1.66 -3.16 13.22
N ARG A 126 -0.98 -3.91 12.34
CA ARG A 126 0.13 -4.77 12.73
C ARG A 126 1.29 -3.99 13.34
N LEU A 127 1.64 -2.85 12.74
CA LEU A 127 2.66 -1.94 13.28
C LEU A 127 2.30 -1.43 14.68
N GLN A 128 1.03 -1.09 14.89
CA GLN A 128 0.52 -0.55 16.15
C GLN A 128 0.25 -1.61 17.22
N ASN A 129 0.34 -2.90 16.87
CA ASN A 129 0.02 -4.01 17.76
C ASN A 129 1.18 -5.02 17.82
N GLY A 130 2.41 -4.53 17.94
CA GLY A 130 3.57 -5.35 18.29
C GLY A 130 4.54 -5.70 17.17
N GLU A 131 4.17 -5.66 15.88
CA GLU A 131 5.16 -5.90 14.80
C GLU A 131 6.10 -4.70 14.61
N GLY A 132 5.67 -3.53 15.07
CA GLY A 132 6.49 -2.33 15.10
C GLY A 132 7.35 -2.18 16.37
N GLU A 133 7.33 -3.17 17.27
CA GLU A 133 7.95 -3.08 18.60
C GLU A 133 9.07 -4.11 18.76
N GLY A 134 10.13 -3.74 19.50
CA GLY A 134 11.26 -4.63 19.78
C GLY A 134 12.24 -4.84 18.62
N ILE A 135 12.04 -4.16 17.48
CA ILE A 135 12.89 -4.21 16.29
C ILE A 135 13.32 -2.79 15.90
N ASN A 136 14.58 -2.62 15.45
CA ASN A 136 15.10 -1.36 14.92
C ASN A 136 15.88 -1.62 13.62
N PRO A 137 15.21 -1.82 12.48
CA PRO A 137 15.89 -2.11 11.23
C PRO A 137 16.65 -0.88 10.73
N LYS A 138 17.77 -1.04 10.02
CA LYS A 138 18.42 0.09 9.33
C LYS A 138 17.65 0.50 8.08
N ALA A 139 17.10 -0.48 7.35
CA ALA A 139 16.29 -0.23 6.16
C ALA A 139 14.95 -0.96 6.20
N ILE A 140 13.93 -0.35 5.62
CA ILE A 140 12.59 -0.94 5.47
C ILE A 140 12.24 -0.93 3.99
N MET A 141 11.89 -2.08 3.41
CA MET A 141 11.31 -2.16 2.08
C MET A 141 9.79 -2.29 2.21
N LEU A 142 9.05 -1.27 1.75
CA LEU A 142 7.60 -1.21 1.84
C LEU A 142 6.99 -1.29 0.43
N MET A 143 6.16 -2.30 0.21
CA MET A 143 5.30 -2.41 -0.98
C MET A 143 3.92 -2.90 -0.56
N ILE A 144 2.90 -2.06 -0.72
CA ILE A 144 1.52 -2.36 -0.29
C ILE A 144 0.52 -1.52 -1.10
N GLY A 145 -0.70 -2.02 -1.25
CA GLY A 145 -1.84 -1.24 -1.76
C GLY A 145 -2.60 -1.91 -2.89
N THR A 146 -2.02 -2.93 -3.55
CA THR A 146 -2.66 -3.64 -4.67
C THR A 146 -4.01 -4.26 -4.25
N ASN A 147 -4.10 -4.80 -3.03
CA ASN A 147 -5.34 -5.42 -2.53
C ASN A 147 -6.43 -4.40 -2.15
N ASN A 148 -6.08 -3.12 -1.99
CA ASN A 148 -7.07 -2.07 -1.77
C ASN A 148 -7.77 -1.64 -3.06
N THR A 149 -7.19 -1.93 -4.24
CA THR A 149 -7.68 -1.45 -5.54
C THR A 149 -9.12 -1.88 -5.87
N GLY A 150 -9.58 -2.99 -5.30
CA GLY A 150 -10.97 -3.47 -5.44
C GLY A 150 -12.00 -2.75 -4.56
N ARG A 151 -11.58 -1.97 -3.56
CA ARG A 151 -12.49 -1.38 -2.55
C ARG A 151 -12.29 0.12 -2.32
N ASN A 152 -11.10 0.63 -2.63
CA ASN A 152 -10.70 2.01 -2.38
C ASN A 152 -10.37 2.74 -3.69
N THR A 153 -10.49 4.06 -3.63
CA THR A 153 -10.03 4.96 -4.70
C THR A 153 -8.50 5.12 -4.63
N ALA A 154 -7.86 5.54 -5.71
CA ALA A 154 -6.42 5.80 -5.71
C ALA A 154 -5.98 6.81 -4.62
N PRO A 155 -6.68 7.95 -4.41
CA PRO A 155 -6.35 8.86 -3.31
C PRO A 155 -6.49 8.23 -1.92
N GLU A 156 -7.52 7.41 -1.70
CA GLU A 156 -7.72 6.68 -0.43
C GLU A 156 -6.53 5.74 -0.14
N ILE A 157 -6.06 5.03 -1.16
CA ILE A 157 -4.93 4.09 -1.05
C ILE A 157 -3.63 4.85 -0.81
N ALA A 158 -3.37 5.94 -1.55
CA ALA A 158 -2.19 6.76 -1.35
C ALA A 158 -2.14 7.41 0.04
N GLU A 159 -3.29 7.82 0.59
CA GLU A 159 -3.39 8.27 1.99
C GLU A 159 -3.08 7.12 2.97
N GLY A 160 -3.57 5.91 2.71
CA GLY A 160 -3.24 4.69 3.46
C GLY A 160 -1.75 4.38 3.51
N ILE A 161 -1.08 4.41 2.35
CA ILE A 161 0.37 4.22 2.23
C ILE A 161 1.11 5.34 2.97
N GLY A 162 0.69 6.60 2.80
CA GLY A 162 1.28 7.73 3.50
C GLY A 162 1.14 7.63 5.03
N ALA A 163 0.03 7.10 5.53
CA ALA A 163 -0.15 6.85 6.96
C ALA A 163 0.81 5.79 7.49
N ILE A 164 1.07 4.72 6.72
CA ILE A 164 2.06 3.68 7.08
C ILE A 164 3.46 4.28 7.13
N VAL A 165 3.85 5.03 6.10
CA VAL A 165 5.16 5.68 6.05
C VAL A 165 5.36 6.61 7.24
N LEU A 166 4.35 7.41 7.59
CA LEU A 166 4.40 8.29 8.76
C LEU A 166 4.50 7.50 10.08
N ASP A 167 3.76 6.40 10.22
CA ASP A 167 3.85 5.52 11.40
C ASP A 167 5.26 4.91 11.53
N MET A 168 5.81 4.40 10.43
CA MET A 168 7.18 3.87 10.38
C MET A 168 8.24 4.92 10.71
N GLN A 169 8.14 6.14 10.18
CA GLN A 169 9.11 7.22 10.48
C GLN A 169 9.14 7.58 11.96
N LYS A 170 7.98 7.56 12.63
CA LYS A 170 7.85 7.83 14.07
C LYS A 170 8.39 6.69 14.91
N ARG A 171 8.14 5.45 14.48
CA ARG A 171 8.44 4.24 15.24
C ARG A 171 9.90 3.81 15.11
N PHE A 172 10.44 3.93 13.90
CA PHE A 172 11.82 3.56 13.58
C PHE A 172 12.61 4.81 13.17
N ILE A 173 12.95 5.63 14.17
CA ILE A 173 13.52 6.97 13.98
C ILE A 173 14.84 6.98 13.18
N ASP A 174 15.58 5.88 13.21
CA ASP A 174 16.88 5.74 12.53
C ASP A 174 16.78 5.00 11.18
N SER A 175 15.61 4.43 10.86
CA SER A 175 15.44 3.67 9.62
C SER A 175 15.29 4.60 8.40
N LYS A 176 15.80 4.10 7.27
CA LYS A 176 15.45 4.58 5.92
C LYS A 176 14.43 3.64 5.28
N ILE A 177 13.46 4.20 4.57
CA ILE A 177 12.36 3.47 3.92
C ILE A 177 12.58 3.49 2.41
N LEU A 178 12.77 2.32 1.81
CA LEU A 178 12.59 2.10 0.38
C LEU A 178 11.11 1.86 0.10
N LEU A 179 10.42 2.91 -0.34
CA LEU A 179 9.01 2.87 -0.72
C LEU A 179 8.90 2.46 -2.19
N HIS A 180 8.36 1.27 -2.44
CA HIS A 180 8.08 0.83 -3.79
C HIS A 180 6.81 1.44 -4.35
N ALA A 181 6.84 1.73 -5.65
CA ALA A 181 5.65 1.79 -6.46
C ALA A 181 4.83 0.49 -6.31
N VAL A 182 3.50 0.59 -6.33
CA VAL A 182 2.63 -0.58 -6.47
C VAL A 182 2.87 -1.14 -7.87
N PHE A 183 3.20 -2.43 -7.94
CA PHE A 183 3.52 -3.08 -9.21
C PHE A 183 2.33 -3.14 -10.16
N PRO A 184 2.57 -3.14 -11.48
CA PRO A 184 1.54 -3.39 -12.47
C PRO A 184 0.86 -4.75 -12.23
N ARG A 185 -0.42 -4.86 -12.60
CA ARG A 185 -1.16 -6.12 -12.58
C ARG A 185 -2.23 -6.18 -13.66
N GLY A 186 -2.71 -7.38 -13.96
CA GLY A 186 -3.71 -7.61 -14.99
C GLY A 186 -3.18 -7.30 -16.39
N LYS A 187 -4.09 -7.22 -17.36
CA LYS A 187 -3.78 -6.88 -18.75
C LYS A 187 -3.37 -5.41 -18.89
N ALA A 188 -2.76 -5.07 -20.02
CA ALA A 188 -2.31 -3.70 -20.29
C ALA A 188 -3.47 -2.68 -20.28
N ASP A 189 -4.66 -3.09 -20.72
CA ASP A 189 -5.88 -2.29 -20.82
C ASP A 189 -6.79 -2.36 -19.57
N ASP A 190 -6.42 -3.14 -18.55
CA ASP A 190 -7.24 -3.27 -17.35
C ASP A 190 -7.33 -1.91 -16.60
N PRO A 191 -8.53 -1.44 -16.19
CA PRO A 191 -8.69 -0.16 -15.49
C PRO A 191 -7.88 -0.04 -14.19
N VAL A 192 -7.48 -1.17 -13.60
CA VAL A 192 -6.61 -1.20 -12.42
C VAL A 192 -5.23 -0.60 -12.70
N ARG A 193 -4.74 -0.64 -13.96
CA ARG A 193 -3.47 -0.01 -14.38
C ARG A 193 -3.50 1.50 -14.18
N GLY A 194 -4.56 2.16 -14.63
CA GLY A 194 -4.76 3.59 -14.42
C GLY A 194 -4.84 3.96 -12.94
N LYS A 195 -5.58 3.15 -12.15
CA LYS A 195 -5.67 3.35 -10.70
C LYS A 195 -4.30 3.21 -10.02
N ILE A 196 -3.49 2.21 -10.39
CA ILE A 196 -2.15 2.00 -9.87
C ILE A 196 -1.22 3.17 -10.25
N ALA A 197 -1.29 3.65 -11.49
CA ALA A 197 -0.52 4.81 -11.92
C ALA A 197 -0.88 6.07 -11.09
N GLU A 198 -2.15 6.30 -10.79
CA GLU A 198 -2.58 7.39 -9.92
C GLU A 198 -2.05 7.26 -8.48
N ILE A 199 -2.08 6.03 -7.91
CA ILE A 199 -1.50 5.75 -6.60
C ILE A 199 -0.01 6.07 -6.61
N ASN A 200 0.72 5.54 -7.58
CA ASN A 200 2.18 5.69 -7.72
C ASN A 200 2.57 7.15 -7.88
N LYS A 201 1.86 7.91 -8.72
CA LYS A 201 2.05 9.36 -8.90
C LYS A 201 1.85 10.15 -7.59
N ALA A 202 0.93 9.72 -6.75
CA ALA A 202 0.73 10.34 -5.45
C ALA A 202 1.87 9.98 -4.49
N ILE A 203 2.14 8.69 -4.29
CA ILE A 203 3.09 8.22 -3.26
C ILE A 203 4.55 8.53 -3.60
N SER A 204 4.90 8.73 -4.87
CA SER A 204 6.25 9.16 -5.27
C SER A 204 6.67 10.48 -4.63
N ARG A 205 5.69 11.35 -4.31
CA ARG A 205 5.89 12.63 -3.62
C ARG A 205 6.26 12.47 -2.14
N LEU A 206 6.20 11.25 -1.60
CA LEU A 206 6.70 10.97 -0.24
C LEU A 206 8.22 10.84 -0.21
N HIS A 207 8.88 10.72 -1.37
CA HIS A 207 10.33 10.76 -1.45
C HIS A 207 10.87 12.08 -0.89
N ASP A 208 11.78 11.98 0.08
CA ASP A 208 12.44 13.15 0.69
C ASP A 208 13.95 13.18 0.45
N GLY A 209 14.52 12.13 -0.16
CA GLY A 209 15.95 12.02 -0.43
C GLY A 209 16.83 11.66 0.79
N ASP A 210 16.26 11.55 1.99
CA ASP A 210 16.99 11.27 3.23
C ASP A 210 16.50 10.00 3.93
N ARG A 211 15.22 9.98 4.35
CA ARG A 211 14.63 8.86 5.09
C ARG A 211 13.62 8.08 4.26
N ILE A 212 13.08 8.66 3.19
CA ILE A 212 12.13 8.01 2.29
C ILE A 212 12.68 8.05 0.87
N HIS A 213 12.91 6.88 0.31
CA HIS A 213 13.43 6.67 -1.04
C HIS A 213 12.36 5.96 -1.86
N TYR A 214 11.77 6.68 -2.83
CA TYR A 214 10.80 6.07 -3.73
C TYR A 214 11.51 5.32 -4.87
N LEU A 215 11.01 4.13 -5.20
CA LEU A 215 11.54 3.32 -6.30
C LEU A 215 10.42 2.67 -7.10
N ASP A 216 10.32 3.08 -8.38
CA ASP A 216 9.46 2.43 -9.36
C ASP A 216 10.28 1.50 -10.25
N ILE A 217 9.84 0.25 -10.32
CA ILE A 217 10.43 -0.78 -11.18
C ILE A 217 9.36 -1.45 -12.06
N GLY A 218 8.15 -0.87 -12.13
CA GLY A 218 7.00 -1.45 -12.83
C GLY A 218 7.31 -1.81 -14.28
N GLU A 219 7.96 -0.90 -15.00
CA GLU A 219 8.39 -1.09 -16.40
C GLU A 219 9.32 -2.31 -16.59
N LYS A 220 10.06 -2.72 -15.55
CA LYS A 220 10.94 -3.91 -15.65
C LYS A 220 10.17 -5.22 -15.70
N PHE A 221 8.89 -5.20 -15.39
CA PHE A 221 8.01 -6.37 -15.45
C PHE A 221 7.19 -6.43 -16.74
N LEU A 222 7.32 -5.44 -17.62
CA LEU A 222 6.53 -5.34 -18.84
C LEU A 222 7.36 -5.74 -20.07
N ASP A 223 6.68 -6.24 -21.09
CA ASP A 223 7.23 -6.33 -22.44
C ASP A 223 7.05 -5.00 -23.20
N GLU A 224 7.51 -4.96 -24.46
CA GLU A 224 7.45 -3.77 -25.32
C GLU A 224 6.02 -3.30 -25.62
N ASP A 225 5.04 -4.21 -25.53
CA ASP A 225 3.61 -3.94 -25.73
C ASP A 225 2.89 -3.55 -24.42
N GLY A 226 3.62 -3.49 -23.29
CA GLY A 226 3.09 -3.14 -21.98
C GLY A 226 2.37 -4.29 -21.25
N ASN A 227 2.43 -5.51 -21.78
CA ASN A 227 1.87 -6.70 -21.13
C ASN A 227 2.82 -7.19 -20.03
N ILE A 228 2.29 -7.95 -19.06
CA ILE A 228 3.13 -8.68 -18.10
C ILE A 228 3.35 -10.10 -18.65
N PRO A 229 4.60 -10.49 -18.97
CA PRO A 229 4.88 -11.84 -19.39
C PRO A 229 4.51 -12.87 -18.30
N PRO A 230 3.85 -13.99 -18.63
CA PRO A 230 3.48 -15.02 -17.65
C PRO A 230 4.68 -15.65 -16.94
N ASP A 231 5.85 -15.67 -17.58
CA ASP A 231 7.08 -16.14 -16.96
C ASP A 231 7.69 -15.11 -15.99
N VAL A 232 7.20 -13.87 -15.95
CA VAL A 232 7.56 -12.82 -14.99
C VAL A 232 6.55 -12.73 -13.85
N MET A 233 5.25 -12.69 -14.14
CA MET A 233 4.19 -12.84 -13.13
C MET A 233 3.13 -13.83 -13.59
N VAL A 234 3.00 -14.94 -12.87
CA VAL A 234 2.27 -16.14 -13.32
C VAL A 234 0.79 -15.89 -13.57
N ASP A 235 0.17 -15.05 -12.75
CA ASP A 235 -1.25 -14.69 -12.81
C ASP A 235 -1.44 -13.19 -13.14
N SER A 236 -0.43 -12.58 -13.79
CA SER A 236 -0.37 -11.12 -14.01
C SER A 236 -0.49 -10.31 -12.71
N LEU A 237 -0.05 -10.85 -11.56
CA LEU A 237 -0.02 -10.16 -10.28
C LEU A 237 1.17 -10.57 -9.41
N HIS A 238 1.34 -11.87 -9.21
CA HIS A 238 2.35 -12.42 -8.32
C HIS A 238 3.61 -12.80 -9.12
N PRO A 239 4.79 -12.34 -8.69
CA PRO A 239 6.04 -12.71 -9.35
C PRO A 239 6.28 -14.22 -9.37
N SER A 240 6.77 -14.69 -10.51
CA SER A 240 7.48 -15.98 -10.59
C SER A 240 8.87 -15.85 -9.97
N GLN A 241 9.67 -16.93 -9.99
CA GLN A 241 11.10 -16.82 -9.64
C GLN A 241 11.82 -15.76 -10.49
N LYS A 242 11.59 -15.72 -11.82
CA LYS A 242 12.17 -14.70 -12.71
C LYS A 242 11.70 -13.29 -12.35
N GLY A 243 10.42 -13.13 -11.98
CA GLY A 243 9.91 -11.85 -11.47
C GLY A 243 10.63 -11.42 -10.19
N TYR A 244 10.88 -12.35 -9.27
CA TYR A 244 11.68 -12.09 -8.07
C TYR A 244 13.14 -11.76 -8.39
N GLU A 245 13.76 -12.39 -9.39
CA GLU A 245 15.12 -12.06 -9.85
C GLU A 245 15.20 -10.62 -10.38
N ILE A 246 14.21 -10.21 -11.19
CA ILE A 246 14.09 -8.83 -11.68
C ILE A 246 13.98 -7.85 -10.50
N TRP A 247 13.10 -8.16 -9.54
CA TRP A 247 12.91 -7.32 -8.37
C TRP A 247 14.19 -7.23 -7.53
N ALA A 248 14.81 -8.36 -7.19
CA ALA A 248 16.06 -8.42 -6.42
C ALA A 248 17.17 -7.61 -7.08
N LYS A 249 17.38 -7.79 -8.38
CA LYS A 249 18.39 -7.06 -9.16
C LYS A 249 18.17 -5.55 -9.08
N ALA A 250 16.92 -5.09 -9.12
CA ALA A 250 16.60 -3.67 -9.08
C ALA A 250 16.76 -3.05 -7.69
N VAL A 251 16.56 -3.81 -6.61
CA VAL A 251 16.57 -3.27 -5.23
C VAL A 251 17.86 -3.50 -4.47
N LYS A 252 18.72 -4.42 -4.92
CA LYS A 252 19.94 -4.79 -4.19
C LYS A 252 20.83 -3.57 -3.90
N GLN A 253 21.18 -2.80 -4.93
CA GLN A 253 22.03 -1.62 -4.76
C GLN A 253 21.33 -0.50 -3.96
N PRO A 254 20.05 -0.15 -4.25
CA PRO A 254 19.30 0.78 -3.41
C PRO A 254 19.30 0.37 -1.93
N LEU A 255 18.96 -0.86 -1.59
CA LEU A 255 18.97 -1.35 -0.21
C LEU A 255 20.36 -1.30 0.40
N GLU A 256 21.41 -1.69 -0.33
CA GLU A 256 22.80 -1.57 0.15
C GLU A 256 23.15 -0.13 0.51
N ASN A 257 22.72 0.84 -0.28
CA ASN A 257 22.96 2.26 0.00
C ASN A 257 22.22 2.72 1.26
N LEU A 258 20.99 2.23 1.48
CA LEU A 258 20.22 2.56 2.69
C LEU A 258 20.83 1.95 3.96
N MET A 259 21.51 0.81 3.82
CA MET A 259 22.16 0.10 4.92
C MET A 259 23.50 0.69 5.36
N ARG A 260 24.07 1.61 4.58
CA ARG A 260 25.30 2.32 4.95
C ARG A 260 25.02 3.31 6.08
N ASP A 261 25.92 3.35 7.05
CA ASP A 261 25.91 4.37 8.10
C ASP A 261 26.14 5.76 7.48
N ARG A 262 25.61 6.80 8.13
CA ARG A 262 25.81 8.19 7.71
C ARG A 262 27.26 8.62 7.86
#